data_AF-A0A0F5PE18-F1
#
_entry.id   AF-A0A0F5PE18-F1
#
_cell.length_a   1.000
_cell.length_b   1.000
_cell.length_c   1.000
_cell.angle_alpha   90.00
_cell.angle_beta   90.00
_cell.angle_gamma   90.00
#
_symmetry.space_group_name_H-M   'P 1'
#
loop_
_entity.id
_entity.type
_entity.pdbx_description
1 polymer ?
#
loop_
_entity_poly.entity_id
_entity_poly.type
_entity_poly.pdbx_seq_one_letter_code
_entity_poly.pdbx_strand_id
1 'polypeptide(L)'
;MTNMDTIEKIQSDPEMAWGWHCNIAVPLMDSLNLDHETANVTAAYLMSHLFGVDITTHPQFQYEKGGAQSTHEFMMTADGR
;
A
#
# COMPACT_ATOMS: atom_id res chain seq x y z
N MET A 1 3.21 -26.21 1.22
CA MET A 1 3.35 -24.98 0.42
C MET A 1 3.40 -23.85 1.44
N THR A 2 4.61 -23.54 1.91
CA THR A 2 4.85 -22.61 3.02
C THR A 2 5.00 -21.20 2.47
N ASN A 3 4.51 -20.21 3.21
CA ASN A 3 4.34 -18.79 2.88
C ASN A 3 5.52 -18.04 2.19
N MET A 4 6.69 -18.65 2.01
CA MET A 4 7.84 -18.07 1.28
C MET A 4 7.53 -17.82 -0.20
N ASP A 5 6.77 -18.71 -0.87
CA ASP A 5 6.49 -18.59 -2.31
C ASP A 5 5.66 -17.34 -2.65
N THR A 6 4.86 -16.83 -1.72
CA THR A 6 3.93 -15.71 -1.99
C THR A 6 4.65 -14.37 -1.97
N ILE A 7 5.57 -14.16 -1.01
CA ILE A 7 6.35 -12.93 -0.92
C ILE A 7 7.27 -12.79 -2.15
N GLU A 8 7.94 -13.88 -2.53
CA GLU A 8 8.80 -13.90 -3.72
C GLU A 8 8.02 -13.55 -5.00
N LYS A 9 6.78 -14.03 -5.13
CA LYS A 9 5.91 -13.68 -6.27
C LYS A 9 5.47 -12.22 -6.24
N ILE A 10 5.08 -11.68 -5.07
CA ILE A 10 4.74 -10.26 -4.93
C ILE A 10 5.93 -9.37 -5.32
N GLN A 11 7.15 -9.78 -4.97
CA GLN A 11 8.36 -9.01 -5.29
C GLN A 11 8.78 -9.09 -6.76
N SER A 12 8.47 -10.18 -7.46
CA SER A 12 8.94 -10.44 -8.83
C SER A 12 7.90 -10.21 -9.92
N ASP A 13 6.61 -10.16 -9.58
CA ASP A 13 5.52 -9.95 -10.51
C ASP A 13 4.82 -8.60 -10.21
N PRO A 14 5.03 -7.56 -11.05
CA PRO A 14 4.40 -6.26 -10.89
C PRO A 14 2.87 -6.29 -10.85
N GLU A 15 2.23 -7.18 -11.61
CA GLU A 15 0.77 -7.28 -11.66
C GLU A 15 0.23 -7.93 -10.38
N MET A 16 0.97 -8.91 -9.84
CA MET A 16 0.64 -9.48 -8.53
C MET A 16 0.83 -8.44 -7.41
N ALA A 17 1.91 -7.66 -7.45
CA ALA A 17 2.12 -6.56 -6.50
C ALA A 17 0.98 -5.53 -6.57
N TRP A 18 0.54 -5.17 -7.77
CA TRP A 18 -0.58 -4.26 -7.98
C TRP A 18 -1.90 -4.80 -7.42
N GLY A 19 -2.21 -6.08 -7.66
CA GLY A 19 -3.39 -6.71 -7.09
C GLY A 19 -3.41 -6.66 -5.56
N TRP A 20 -2.26 -6.92 -4.92
CA TRP A 20 -2.12 -6.79 -3.46
C TRP A 20 -2.29 -5.36 -2.97
N HIS A 21 -1.69 -4.39 -3.66
CA HIS A 21 -1.87 -2.98 -3.37
C HIS A 21 -3.35 -2.57 -3.40
N CYS A 22 -4.10 -2.95 -4.44
CA CYS A 22 -5.53 -2.66 -4.53
C CYS A 22 -6.34 -3.31 -3.38
N ASN A 23 -5.99 -4.55 -3.01
CA ASN A 23 -6.65 -5.26 -1.91
C ASN A 23 -6.36 -4.65 -0.53
N ILE A 24 -5.29 -3.87 -0.39
CA ILE A 24 -5.00 -3.09 0.82
C ILE A 24 -5.72 -1.74 0.78
N ALA A 25 -5.71 -1.04 -0.37
CA ALA A 25 -6.31 0.28 -0.49
C ALA A 25 -7.84 0.27 -0.26
N VAL A 26 -8.55 -0.74 -0.77
CA VAL A 26 -10.01 -0.87 -0.63
C VAL A 26 -10.50 -0.91 0.82
N PRO A 27 -10.01 -1.80 1.70
CA PRO A 27 -10.43 -1.82 3.09
C PRO A 27 -10.01 -0.56 3.87
N LEU A 28 -8.91 0.11 3.49
CA LEU A 28 -8.55 1.41 4.06
C LEU A 28 -9.59 2.49 3.72
N MET A 29 -10.10 2.51 2.48
CA MET A 29 -11.21 3.40 2.10
C MET A 29 -12.47 3.07 2.90
N ASP A 30 -12.85 1.79 2.99
CA ASP A 30 -14.13 1.37 3.59
C ASP A 30 -14.13 1.51 5.13
N SER A 31 -13.12 0.98 5.80
CA SER A 31 -13.10 0.89 7.27
C SER A 31 -12.70 2.20 7.96
N LEU A 32 -11.97 3.06 7.25
CA LEU A 32 -11.44 4.32 7.80
C LEU A 32 -12.00 5.55 7.10
N ASN A 33 -12.87 5.36 6.10
CA ASN A 33 -13.48 6.42 5.30
C ASN A 33 -12.43 7.37 4.68
N LEU A 34 -11.32 6.81 4.21
CA LEU A 34 -10.28 7.55 3.50
C LEU A 34 -10.70 7.83 2.07
N ASP A 35 -10.26 8.96 1.52
CA ASP A 35 -10.37 9.19 0.08
C ASP A 35 -9.44 8.26 -0.71
N HIS A 36 -9.70 8.20 -2.01
CA HIS A 36 -9.01 7.26 -2.90
C HIS A 36 -7.50 7.52 -2.97
N GLU A 37 -7.07 8.79 -2.97
CA GLU A 37 -5.64 9.15 -3.00
C GLU A 37 -4.94 8.72 -1.70
N THR A 38 -5.47 9.13 -0.54
CA THR A 38 -4.90 8.84 0.77
C THR A 38 -4.82 7.34 1.03
N ALA A 39 -5.85 6.58 0.65
CA ALA A 39 -5.84 5.13 0.77
C ALA A 39 -4.78 4.47 -0.13
N ASN A 40 -4.61 4.94 -1.37
CA ASN A 40 -3.59 4.43 -2.28
C ASN A 40 -2.18 4.77 -1.79
N VAL A 41 -1.93 5.99 -1.32
CA VAL A 41 -0.62 6.36 -0.76
C VAL A 41 -0.31 5.54 0.50
N THR A 42 -1.29 5.32 1.36
CA THR A 42 -1.16 4.48 2.57
C THR A 42 -0.88 3.03 2.21
N ALA A 43 -1.60 2.46 1.24
CA ALA A 43 -1.35 1.11 0.74
C ALA A 43 0.05 0.97 0.14
N ALA A 44 0.53 1.97 -0.60
CA ALA A 44 1.90 1.99 -1.15
C ALA A 44 2.95 1.96 -0.05
N TYR A 45 2.74 2.72 1.03
CA TYR A 45 3.62 2.65 2.19
C TYR A 45 3.61 1.26 2.84
N LEU A 46 2.42 0.68 3.06
CA LEU A 46 2.29 -0.66 3.62
C LEU A 46 2.95 -1.73 2.74
N MET A 47 2.84 -1.63 1.42
CA MET A 47 3.54 -2.52 0.48
C MET A 47 5.05 -2.50 0.67
N SER A 48 5.65 -1.32 0.89
CA SER A 48 7.09 -1.22 1.14
C SER A 48 7.51 -1.84 2.49
N HIS A 49 6.67 -1.75 3.53
CA HIS A 49 6.97 -2.28 4.86
C HIS A 49 6.69 -3.78 4.99
N LEU A 50 5.61 -4.27 4.38
CA LEU A 50 5.18 -5.66 4.48
C LEU A 50 5.91 -6.57 3.49
N PHE A 51 6.21 -6.05 2.28
CA PHE A 51 6.73 -6.86 1.18
C PHE A 51 8.03 -6.33 0.58
N GLY A 52 8.50 -5.14 0.97
CA GLY A 52 9.70 -4.54 0.39
C GLY A 52 9.51 -4.07 -1.06
N VAL A 53 8.27 -3.77 -1.48
CA VAL A 53 7.94 -3.39 -2.86
C VAL A 53 7.56 -1.91 -2.94
N ASP A 54 8.23 -1.15 -3.81
CA ASP A 54 7.85 0.23 -4.15
C ASP A 54 6.82 0.26 -5.28
N ILE A 55 5.53 0.19 -4.91
CA ILE A 55 4.42 0.19 -5.88
C ILE A 55 4.23 1.53 -6.60
N THR A 56 4.85 2.60 -6.11
CA THR A 56 4.75 3.92 -6.77
C THR A 56 5.44 3.97 -8.13
N THR A 57 6.26 2.95 -8.44
CA THR A 57 6.87 2.74 -9.74
C THR A 57 5.95 2.04 -10.74
N HIS A 58 4.80 1.52 -10.31
CA HIS A 58 3.85 0.82 -11.16
C HIS A 58 3.16 1.79 -12.14
N PRO A 59 2.96 1.43 -13.42
CA PRO A 59 2.35 2.33 -14.43
C PRO A 59 0.93 2.81 -14.08
N GLN A 60 0.22 2.08 -13.23
CA GLN A 60 -1.15 2.43 -12.79
C GLN A 60 -1.19 3.31 -11.54
N PHE A 61 -0.05 3.56 -10.88
CA PHE A 61 0.00 4.44 -9.72
C PHE A 61 0.00 5.90 -10.17
N GLN A 62 -1.05 6.65 -9.81
CA GLN A 62 -1.32 8.00 -10.34
C GLN A 62 -1.08 9.13 -9.32
N TYR A 63 -0.64 8.80 -8.11
CA TYR A 63 -0.49 9.78 -7.02
C TYR A 63 0.97 10.17 -6.84
N GLU A 64 1.21 11.44 -6.50
CA GLU A 64 2.57 11.92 -6.24
C GLU A 64 3.09 11.34 -4.91
N LYS A 65 4.39 11.02 -4.84
CA LYS A 65 5.06 10.62 -3.58
C LYS A 65 4.90 11.66 -2.44
N GLY A 66 4.48 12.89 -2.75
CA GLY A 66 4.24 13.99 -1.82
C GLY A 66 2.98 13.89 -0.96
N GLY A 67 2.03 13.01 -1.28
CA GLY A 67 0.87 12.72 -0.42
C GLY A 67 1.25 12.08 0.93
N ALA A 68 2.52 11.64 1.06
CA ALA A 68 3.10 11.02 2.25
C ALA A 68 2.93 11.81 3.56
N GLN A 69 2.70 13.13 3.47
CA GLN A 69 2.52 13.99 4.65
C GLN A 69 1.23 13.65 5.41
N SER A 70 0.17 13.20 4.72
CA SER A 70 -1.06 12.69 5.36
C SER A 70 -0.87 11.30 5.96
N THR A 71 0.02 10.50 5.38
CA THR A 71 0.28 9.11 5.80
C THR A 71 1.08 9.06 7.10
N HIS A 72 2.01 10.00 7.29
CA HIS A 72 2.77 10.13 8.53
C HIS A 72 1.89 10.62 9.70
N GLU A 73 0.92 11.51 9.44
CA GLU A 73 -0.12 11.89 10.42
C GLU A 73 -1.07 10.73 10.74
N PHE A 74 -1.47 9.93 9.74
CA PHE A 74 -2.27 8.74 9.95
C PHE A 74 -1.54 7.71 10.84
N MET A 75 -0.26 7.44 10.59
CA MET A 75 0.51 6.49 11.42
C MET A 75 0.68 6.99 12.86
N MET A 76 0.94 8.28 13.05
CA MET A 76 1.03 8.89 14.38
C MET A 76 -0.29 8.79 15.17
N THR A 77 -1.45 8.79 14.49
CA THR A 77 -2.77 8.65 15.14
C THR A 77 -3.23 7.20 15.31
N ALA A 78 -2.72 6.27 14.50
CA ALA A 78 -2.98 4.84 14.63
C ALA A 78 -2.17 4.18 15.77
N ASP A 79 -0.96 4.68 16.06
CA ASP A 79 -0.06 4.18 17.12
C ASP A 79 -0.46 4.67 18.54
N GLY A 80 -1.57 5.39 18.65
CA GLY A 80 -2.09 5.98 19.90
C GLY A 80 -3.23 5.21 20.57
N ARG A 81 -3.47 3.94 20.24
CA ARG A 81 -4.50 3.08 20.87
C ARG A 81 -3.92 1.85 21.54
#